data_AF-A0A2V7F5Y9-F1
#
_entry.id   AF-A0A2V7F5Y9-F1
#
_cell.length_a   1.000
_cell.length_b   1.000
_cell.length_c   1.000
_cell.angle_alpha   90.00
_cell.angle_beta   90.00
_cell.angle_gamma   90.00
#
_symmetry.space_group_name_H-M   'P 1'
#
loop_
_entity.id
_entity.type
_entity.pdbx_description
1 polymer ?
#
loop_
_entity_poly.entity_id
_entity_poly.type
_entity_poly.pdbx_seq_one_letter_code
_entity_poly.pdbx_strand_id
1 'polypeptide(L)'
;MRLNAFAVVLLLCLLAGGAAPVLAQSLSDADRFFGLEWANGERRGRPNVNGYVVNNYRVRAANMRLLVESLDANGKVVDTTSGAIADVPP
;
A
#
# COMPACT_ATOMS: atom_id res chain seq x y z
N MET A 1 2.64 -15.82 -43.49
CA MET A 1 2.42 -16.23 -42.08
C MET A 1 0.95 -16.00 -41.76
N ARG A 2 0.15 -17.05 -41.56
CA ARG A 2 -1.23 -16.91 -41.05
C ARG A 2 -1.12 -16.77 -39.53
N LEU A 3 -1.46 -15.60 -39.00
CA LEU A 3 -1.51 -15.38 -37.56
C LEU A 3 -2.72 -16.17 -37.02
N ASN A 4 -2.47 -17.22 -36.25
CA ASN A 4 -3.53 -18.05 -35.69
C ASN A 4 -4.32 -17.24 -34.65
N ALA A 5 -5.64 -17.15 -34.82
CA ALA A 5 -6.53 -16.40 -33.93
C ALA A 5 -6.35 -16.77 -32.44
N PHE A 6 -6.00 -18.02 -32.15
CA PHE A 6 -5.67 -18.50 -30.81
C PHE A 6 -4.47 -17.78 -30.17
N ALA A 7 -3.44 -17.47 -30.95
CA ALA A 7 -2.27 -16.74 -30.46
C ALA A 7 -2.62 -15.29 -30.11
N VAL A 8 -3.56 -14.69 -30.86
CA VAL A 8 -4.06 -13.33 -30.60
C VAL A 8 -4.91 -13.30 -29.32
N VAL A 9 -5.79 -14.29 -29.13
CA VAL A 9 -6.63 -14.38 -27.93
C VAL A 9 -5.79 -14.64 -26.67
N LEU A 10 -4.76 -15.50 -26.74
CA LEU A 10 -3.88 -15.77 -25.60
C LEU A 10 -3.06 -14.53 -25.20
N LEU A 11 -2.58 -13.77 -26.18
CA LEU A 11 -1.86 -12.51 -25.95
C LEU A 11 -2.75 -11.45 -25.30
N LEU A 12 -4.03 -11.37 -25.69
CA LEU A 12 -5.01 -10.45 -25.10
C LEU A 12 -5.33 -10.82 -23.64
N CYS A 13 -5.43 -12.11 -23.30
CA CYS A 13 -5.67 -12.54 -21.92
C CYS A 13 -4.49 -12.21 -20.98
N LEU A 14 -3.25 -12.30 -21.47
CA LEU A 14 -2.06 -11.93 -20.70
C LEU A 14 -1.98 -10.42 -20.41
N LEU A 15 -2.48 -9.59 -21.33
CA LEU A 15 -2.53 -8.13 -21.15
C LEU A 15 -3.68 -7.66 -20.25
N ALA A 16 -4.75 -8.45 -20.13
CA ALA A 16 -5.92 -8.11 -19.32
C ALA A 16 -5.78 -8.49 -17.83
N GLY A 17 -4.74 -9.23 -17.44
CA GLY A 17 -4.49 -9.69 -16.07
C GLY A 17 -3.94 -8.65 -15.09
N GLY A 18 -4.02 -7.36 -15.41
CA GLY A 18 -3.60 -6.29 -14.50
C GLY A 18 -4.61 -6.11 -13.37
N ALA A 19 -4.23 -6.44 -12.14
CA ALA A 19 -4.96 -5.99 -10.96
C ALA A 19 -5.08 -4.46 -11.04
N ALA A 20 -6.31 -3.95 -11.19
CA ALA A 20 -6.55 -2.52 -11.20
C ALA A 20 -5.98 -1.93 -9.89
N PRO A 21 -5.22 -0.82 -9.94
CA PRO A 21 -4.81 -0.17 -8.71
C PRO A 21 -6.07 0.27 -7.97
N VAL A 22 -6.27 -0.26 -6.76
CA VAL A 22 -7.23 0.34 -5.82
C VAL A 22 -6.78 1.78 -5.64
N LEU A 23 -7.60 2.72 -6.09
CA LEU A 23 -7.40 4.15 -5.88
C LEU A 23 -7.62 4.43 -4.39
N ALA A 24 -6.63 4.12 -3.56
CA ALA A 24 -6.52 4.75 -2.25
C ALA A 24 -6.23 6.22 -2.52
N GLN A 25 -7.14 7.11 -2.11
CA GLN A 25 -6.86 8.54 -2.15
C GLN A 25 -5.66 8.76 -1.22
N SER A 26 -4.49 9.04 -1.80
CA SER A 26 -3.34 9.48 -1.01
C SER A 26 -3.68 10.85 -0.46
N LEU A 27 -3.98 10.91 0.83
CA LEU A 27 -4.24 12.14 1.55
C LEU A 27 -2.90 12.82 1.78
N SER A 28 -2.56 13.80 0.94
CA SER A 28 -1.31 14.57 1.07
C SER A 28 -1.20 15.36 2.38
N ASP A 29 -2.31 15.50 3.11
CA ASP A 29 -2.40 16.19 4.41
C ASP A 29 -2.92 15.23 5.50
N ALA A 30 -2.58 13.93 5.40
CA ALA A 30 -3.04 12.90 6.34
C ALA A 30 -2.66 13.22 7.79
N ASP A 31 -1.49 13.82 8.02
CA ASP A 31 -0.95 14.17 9.35
C ASP A 31 -1.84 15.15 10.12
N ARG A 32 -2.70 15.90 9.41
CA ARG A 32 -3.71 16.77 10.03
C ARG A 32 -4.80 15.98 10.76
N PHE A 33 -5.11 14.79 10.28
CA PHE A 33 -6.22 13.96 10.77
C PHE A 33 -5.73 12.76 11.57
N PHE A 34 -4.52 12.28 11.28
CA PHE A 34 -3.99 11.06 11.86
C PHE A 34 -2.61 11.27 12.48
N GLY A 35 -2.37 10.63 13.63
CA GLY A 35 -1.04 10.43 14.17
C GLY A 35 -0.52 9.04 13.81
N LEU A 36 0.80 8.90 13.71
CA LEU A 36 1.45 7.61 13.52
C LEU A 36 2.50 7.42 14.60
N GLU A 37 2.32 6.39 15.43
CA GLU A 37 3.34 5.93 16.37
C GLU A 37 3.89 4.61 15.86
N TRP A 38 5.21 4.53 15.73
CA TRP A 38 5.85 3.35 15.15
C TRP A 38 7.29 3.20 15.60
N ALA A 39 7.78 1.97 15.53
CA ALA A 39 9.17 1.63 15.75
C ALA A 39 9.66 0.62 14.70
N ASN A 40 10.95 0.70 14.39
CA ASN A 40 11.62 -0.39 13.70
C ASN A 40 11.75 -1.59 14.63
N GLY A 41 11.69 -2.79 14.05
CA GLY A 41 11.83 -4.03 14.77
C GLY A 41 12.31 -5.15 13.85
N GLU A 42 12.32 -6.36 14.41
CA GLU A 42 12.67 -7.57 13.70
C GLU A 42 11.61 -8.64 14.00
N ARG A 43 11.18 -9.36 12.97
CA ARG A 43 10.28 -10.50 13.11
C ARG A 43 10.82 -11.68 12.31
N ARG A 44 11.25 -12.73 13.02
CA ARG A 44 11.80 -13.96 12.42
C ARG A 44 13.01 -13.70 11.51
N GLY A 45 13.99 -12.91 11.97
CA GLY A 45 15.20 -12.60 11.18
C GLY A 45 14.99 -11.59 10.06
N ARG A 46 13.83 -10.93 10.00
CA ARG A 46 13.48 -9.97 8.94
C ARG A 46 13.15 -8.61 9.54
N PRO A 47 13.62 -7.50 8.94
CA PRO A 47 13.18 -6.16 9.31
C PRO A 47 11.66 -6.06 9.31
N ASN A 48 11.12 -5.39 10.32
CA ASN A 48 9.70 -5.17 10.49
C ASN A 48 9.47 -3.74 10.98
N VAL A 49 8.31 -3.18 10.62
CA VAL A 49 7.80 -1.95 11.21
C VAL A 49 6.55 -2.33 12.00
N ASN A 50 6.51 -1.91 13.27
CA ASN A 50 5.36 -2.13 14.14
C ASN A 50 4.89 -0.79 14.72
N GLY A 51 3.59 -0.61 14.82
CA GLY A 51 3.01 0.66 15.22
C GLY A 51 1.50 0.68 15.08
N TYR A 52 0.92 1.86 15.29
CA TYR A 52 -0.50 2.10 15.18
C TYR A 52 -0.77 3.50 14.63
N VAL A 53 -1.91 3.63 13.94
CA VAL A 53 -2.46 4.91 13.50
C VAL A 53 -3.44 5.40 14.56
N VAL A 54 -3.30 6.65 14.96
CA VAL A 54 -4.22 7.36 15.86
C VAL A 54 -5.10 8.26 15.01
N ASN A 55 -6.40 8.29 15.25
CA ASN A 55 -7.30 9.26 14.62
C ASN A 55 -7.49 10.46 15.53
N ASN A 56 -6.90 11.59 15.16
CA ASN A 56 -7.00 12.83 15.91
C ASN A 56 -8.28 13.62 15.55
N TYR A 57 -9.11 13.07 14.67
CA TYR A 57 -10.32 13.69 14.17
C TYR A 57 -11.57 13.06 14.79
N ARG A 58 -12.65 13.85 14.88
CA ARG A 58 -13.89 13.45 15.59
C ARG A 58 -14.75 12.44 14.82
N VAL A 59 -14.29 11.99 13.65
CA VAL A 59 -15.04 11.09 12.77
C VAL A 59 -14.22 9.82 12.58
N ARG A 60 -14.86 8.67 12.80
CA ARG A 60 -14.28 7.34 12.58
C ARG A 60 -13.74 7.22 11.15
N ALA A 61 -12.52 6.71 11.01
CA ALA A 61 -11.97 6.28 9.73
C ALA A 61 -12.02 4.75 9.64
N ALA A 62 -12.32 4.22 8.46
CA ALA A 62 -12.42 2.79 8.22
C ALA A 62 -11.89 2.44 6.83
N ASN A 63 -11.50 1.16 6.66
CA ASN A 63 -10.99 0.63 5.40
C ASN A 63 -9.76 1.39 4.86
N MET A 64 -8.87 1.82 5.75
CA MET A 64 -7.67 2.54 5.34
C MET A 64 -6.60 1.57 4.83
N ARG A 65 -5.70 2.08 4.00
CA ARG A 65 -4.44 1.42 3.65
C ARG A 65 -3.28 2.28 4.11
N LEU A 66 -2.37 1.68 4.86
CA LEU A 66 -1.10 2.29 5.22
C LEU A 66 -0.05 1.88 4.19
N LEU A 67 0.53 2.84 3.48
CA LEU A 67 1.69 2.65 2.63
C LEU A 67 2.96 2.80 3.49
N VAL A 68 3.91 1.88 3.33
CA VAL A 68 5.21 1.94 3.99
C VAL A 68 6.29 1.83 2.92
N GLU A 69 7.14 2.84 2.84
CA GLU A 69 8.28 2.89 1.93
C GLU A 69 9.58 2.78 2.72
N SER A 70 10.43 1.84 2.34
CA SER A 70 11.79 1.75 2.88
C SER A 70 12.70 2.65 2.06
N LEU A 71 13.51 3.45 2.74
CA LEU A 71 14.43 4.39 2.11
C LEU A 71 15.88 3.95 2.30
N ASP A 72 16.73 4.19 1.30
CA ASP A 72 18.19 4.12 1.47
C ASP A 72 18.74 5.37 2.18
N ALA A 73 20.06 5.41 2.39
CA ALA A 73 20.73 6.52 3.07
C ALA A 73 20.61 7.87 2.34
N ASN A 74 20.25 7.89 1.05
CA ASN A 74 20.04 9.10 0.26
C ASN A 74 18.55 9.48 0.18
N GLY A 75 17.67 8.77 0.91
CA GLY A 75 16.23 9.00 0.90
C GLY A 75 15.52 8.41 -0.32
N LYS A 76 16.18 7.57 -1.12
CA LYS A 76 15.53 6.91 -2.27
C LYS A 76 14.73 5.69 -1.80
N VAL A 77 13.51 5.54 -2.30
CA VAL A 77 12.69 4.35 -2.06
C VAL A 77 13.35 3.10 -2.65
N VAL A 78 13.56 2.07 -1.82
CA VAL A 78 14.16 0.78 -2.18
C VAL A 78 13.22 -0.42 -1.98
N ASP A 79 12.15 -0.25 -1.20
CA ASP A 79 11.08 -1.24 -1.04
C ASP A 79 9.77 -0.54 -0.68
N THR A 80 8.64 -1.16 -1.03
CA THR A 80 7.30 -0.62 -0.77
C THR A 80 6.36 -1.75 -0.34
N THR A 81 5.66 -1.55 0.76
CA THR A 81 4.61 -2.47 1.23
C THR A 81 3.38 -1.71 1.68
N SER A 82 2.25 -2.40 1.81
CA SER A 82 1.04 -1.79 2.37
C SER A 82 0.28 -2.74 3.29
N GLY A 83 -0.32 -2.17 4.33
CA GLY A 83 -1.15 -2.88 5.30
C GLY A 83 -2.58 -2.34 5.31
N ALA A 84 -3.56 -3.22 5.45
CA ALA A 84 -4.95 -2.82 5.66
C ALA A 84 -5.19 -2.47 7.13
N ILE A 85 -5.90 -1.37 7.38
CA ILE A 85 -6.37 -0.96 8.69
C ILE A 85 -7.89 -0.88 8.62
N ALA A 86 -8.56 -1.83 9.27
CA ALA A 86 -10.01 -2.00 9.15
C ALA A 86 -10.78 -0.84 9.77
N ASP A 87 -10.35 -0.37 10.94
CA ASP A 87 -11.07 0.59 11.75
C ASP A 87 -10.11 1.42 12.61
N VAL A 88 -10.31 2.74 12.63
CA VAL A 88 -9.57 3.67 13.50
C VAL A 88 -10.57 4.63 14.16
N PRO A 89 -10.98 4.33 15.39
CA PRO A 89 -11.89 5.19 16.15
C PRO A 89 -11.20 6.50 16.56
N PRO A 90 -11.98 7.57 16.82
CA PRO A 90 -11.49 8.81 17.43
C PRO A 90 -10.86 8.61 18.81
#